data_AF-A0A8J3P7E4-F1
#
_entry.id   AF-A0A8J3P7E4-F1
#
_cell.length_a   1.000
_cell.length_b   1.000
_cell.length_c   1.000
_cell.angle_alpha   90.00
_cell.angle_beta   90.00
_cell.angle_gamma   90.00
#
_symmetry.space_group_name_H-M   'P 1'
#
loop_
_entity.id
_entity.type
_entity.pdbx_description
1 polymer ?
#
loop_
_entity_poly.entity_id
_entity_poly.type
_entity_poly.pdbx_seq_one_letter_code
_entity_poly.pdbx_strand_id
1 'polypeptide(L)'
;MWDLHAGLPQPDLAVILSSSPDALDARIAARGPHSRCQAEPGNASREILAYQAAAATLAAMDWPLLQLHTDHTPPAAPADRIASTLERPPVPRPRNARASTEAPGPPSPPAG
;
A
#
# COMPACT_ATOMS: atom_id res chain seq x y z
N MET A 1 22.82 5.99 -5.66
CA MET A 1 21.82 5.17 -4.95
C MET A 1 20.48 5.57 -5.52
N TRP A 2 19.82 4.69 -6.29
CA TRP A 2 18.63 5.06 -7.06
C TRP A 2 17.45 5.22 -6.13
N ASP A 3 17.00 6.46 -6.00
CA ASP A 3 15.80 6.83 -5.26
C ASP A 3 14.57 6.49 -6.11
N LEU A 4 14.36 5.19 -6.35
CA LEU A 4 13.31 4.68 -7.24
C LEU A 4 11.91 5.06 -6.72
N HIS A 5 11.80 5.36 -5.42
CA HIS A 5 10.54 5.61 -4.74
C HIS A 5 10.38 7.07 -4.28
N ALA A 6 11.36 7.96 -4.57
CA ALA A 6 11.22 9.38 -4.24
C ALA A 6 10.03 10.00 -4.96
N GLY A 7 9.16 10.63 -4.19
CA GLY A 7 8.03 11.38 -4.73
C GLY A 7 6.82 10.53 -5.13
N LEU A 8 6.76 9.25 -4.76
CA LEU A 8 5.52 8.49 -4.91
C LEU A 8 4.39 9.17 -4.11
N PRO A 9 3.26 9.50 -4.75
CA PRO A 9 2.15 10.14 -4.06
C PRO A 9 1.59 9.21 -2.99
N GLN A 10 1.15 9.79 -1.87
CA GLN A 10 0.44 9.04 -0.84
C GLN A 10 -0.88 8.51 -1.44
N PRO A 11 -1.17 7.21 -1.34
CA PRO A 11 -2.40 6.63 -1.85
C PRO A 11 -3.63 7.14 -1.07
N ASP A 12 -4.78 7.09 -1.71
CA ASP A 12 -6.07 7.32 -1.04
C ASP A 12 -6.45 6.17 -0.10
N LEU A 13 -5.99 4.95 -0.40
CA LEU A 13 -6.12 3.77 0.43
C LEU A 13 -4.99 2.77 0.14
N ALA A 14 -4.28 2.34 1.18
CA ALA A 14 -3.42 1.16 1.14
C ALA A 14 -4.20 -0.06 1.67
N VAL A 15 -4.10 -1.20 0.98
CA VAL A 15 -4.76 -2.45 1.39
C VAL A 15 -3.71 -3.53 1.59
N ILE A 16 -3.73 -4.19 2.76
CA ILE A 16 -2.88 -5.34 3.04
C ILE A 16 -3.76 -6.56 3.27
N LEU A 17 -3.61 -7.55 2.40
CA LEU A 17 -4.27 -8.85 2.51
C LEU A 17 -3.34 -9.81 3.25
N SER A 18 -3.72 -10.21 4.46
CA SER A 18 -2.99 -11.18 5.26
C SER A 18 -3.69 -12.53 5.25
N SER A 19 -2.92 -13.57 5.57
CA SER A 19 -3.42 -14.91 5.86
C SER A 19 -2.53 -15.58 6.91
N SER A 20 -3.00 -16.68 7.50
CA SER A 20 -2.15 -17.57 8.26
C SER A 20 -1.07 -18.19 7.35
N PRO A 21 0.09 -18.58 7.91
CA PRO A 21 1.13 -19.27 7.15
C PRO A 21 0.59 -20.52 6.45
N ASP A 22 -0.20 -21.34 7.17
CA ASP A 22 -0.78 -22.58 6.65
C ASP A 22 -1.70 -22.32 5.44
N ALA A 23 -2.54 -21.29 5.51
CA ALA A 23 -3.42 -20.93 4.40
C ALA A 23 -2.63 -20.40 3.19
N LEU A 24 -1.55 -19.66 3.44
CA LEU A 24 -0.68 -19.15 2.38
C LEU A 24 0.09 -20.29 1.68
N ASP A 25 0.64 -21.21 2.46
CA ASP A 25 1.35 -22.39 1.97
C ASP A 25 0.43 -23.30 1.15
N ALA A 26 -0.80 -23.56 1.64
CA ALA A 26 -1.81 -24.31 0.90
C ALA A 26 -2.15 -23.65 -0.45
N ARG A 27 -2.27 -22.31 -0.47
CA ARG A 27 -2.51 -21.55 -1.71
C ARG A 27 -1.32 -21.57 -2.65
N ILE A 28 -0.08 -21.55 -2.14
CA ILE A 28 1.14 -21.67 -2.95
C ILE A 28 1.19 -23.06 -3.58
N ALA A 29 0.95 -24.10 -2.78
CA ALA A 29 0.93 -25.48 -3.26
C ALA A 29 -0.14 -25.72 -4.33
N ALA A 30 -1.36 -25.21 -4.12
CA ALA A 30 -2.47 -25.41 -5.05
C ALA A 30 -2.27 -24.70 -6.41
N ARG A 31 -1.68 -23.50 -6.42
CA ARG A 31 -1.47 -22.71 -7.65
C ARG A 31 -0.12 -22.97 -8.32
N GLY A 32 0.81 -23.62 -7.61
CA GLY A 32 2.22 -23.72 -7.97
C GLY A 32 3.04 -22.47 -7.57
N PRO A 33 4.26 -22.66 -7.03
CA PRO A 33 5.14 -21.53 -6.73
C PRO A 33 5.55 -20.82 -8.03
N HIS A 34 5.34 -19.51 -8.07
CA HIS A 34 5.70 -18.68 -9.23
C HIS A 34 7.15 -18.18 -9.20
N SER A 35 7.83 -18.35 -8.07
CA SER A 35 9.22 -17.95 -7.89
C SER A 35 9.94 -18.87 -6.93
N ARG A 36 11.28 -18.92 -7.03
CA ARG A 36 12.13 -19.67 -6.09
C ARG A 36 11.89 -19.25 -4.63
N CYS A 37 11.57 -17.98 -4.39
CA CYS A 37 11.30 -17.47 -3.05
C CYS A 37 10.05 -18.14 -2.45
N GLN A 38 9.02 -18.39 -3.25
CA GLN A 38 7.81 -19.09 -2.81
C GLN A 38 8.05 -20.58 -2.54
N ALA A 39 9.17 -21.15 -3.02
CA ALA A 39 9.54 -22.55 -2.79
C ALA A 39 10.40 -22.75 -1.54
N GLU A 40 10.92 -21.68 -0.92
CA GLU A 40 11.76 -21.76 0.27
C GLU A 40 10.93 -22.05 1.54
N PRO A 41 11.31 -23.04 2.36
CA PRO A 41 10.64 -23.30 3.63
C PRO A 41 10.61 -22.06 4.54
N GLY A 42 9.44 -21.78 5.12
CA GLY A 42 9.26 -20.62 6.01
C GLY A 42 9.18 -19.27 5.29
N ASN A 43 9.16 -19.24 3.96
CA ASN A 43 8.96 -17.99 3.21
C ASN A 43 7.60 -17.35 3.52
N ALA A 44 6.53 -18.14 3.66
CA ALA A 44 5.20 -17.63 4.03
C ALA A 44 5.22 -16.86 5.35
N SER A 45 5.83 -17.43 6.40
CA SER A 45 5.95 -16.76 7.71
C SER A 45 6.78 -15.47 7.62
N ARG A 46 7.89 -15.49 6.88
CA ARG A 46 8.72 -14.28 6.67
C ARG A 46 7.98 -13.19 5.92
N GLU A 47 7.23 -13.57 4.90
CA GLU A 47 6.43 -12.66 4.08
C GLU A 47 5.30 -12.02 4.91
N ILE A 48 4.61 -12.83 5.73
CA ILE A 48 3.59 -12.33 6.67
C ILE A 48 4.19 -11.31 7.65
N LEU A 49 5.34 -11.61 8.26
CA LEU A 49 6.01 -10.68 9.17
C LEU A 49 6.45 -9.39 8.46
N ALA A 50 6.95 -9.49 7.23
CA ALA A 50 7.33 -8.32 6.44
C ALA A 50 6.13 -7.40 6.14
N TYR A 51 4.97 -7.96 5.77
CA TYR A 51 3.77 -7.19 5.54
C TYR A 51 3.15 -6.63 6.83
N GLN A 52 3.31 -7.31 7.97
CA GLN A 52 2.95 -6.73 9.28
C GLN A 52 3.82 -5.52 9.62
N ALA A 53 5.13 -5.60 9.38
CA ALA A 53 6.03 -4.46 9.57
C ALA A 53 5.67 -3.30 8.63
N ALA A 54 5.38 -3.59 7.36
CA ALA A 54 4.91 -2.58 6.40
C ALA A 54 3.61 -1.91 6.86
N ALA A 55 2.63 -2.69 7.35
CA ALA A 55 1.40 -2.15 7.92
C ALA A 55 1.66 -1.18 9.07
N ALA A 56 2.57 -1.55 10.00
CA ALA A 56 2.95 -0.70 11.11
C ALA A 56 3.61 0.61 10.64
N THR A 57 4.47 0.55 9.62
CA THR A 57 5.08 1.74 9.02
C THR A 57 4.03 2.65 8.36
N LEU A 58 3.10 2.09 7.59
CA LEU A 58 2.03 2.87 6.94
C LEU A 58 1.11 3.54 7.97
N ALA A 59 0.75 2.82 9.03
CA ALA A 59 -0.04 3.37 10.14
C ALA A 59 0.71 4.50 10.86
N ALA A 60 2.02 4.35 11.10
CA ALA A 60 2.84 5.39 11.74
C ALA A 60 3.00 6.66 10.88
N MET A 61 2.74 6.59 9.57
CA MET A 61 2.73 7.74 8.66
C MET A 61 1.33 8.36 8.53
N ASP A 62 0.33 7.90 9.28
CA ASP A 62 -1.09 8.27 9.14
C ASP A 62 -1.64 8.03 7.71
N TRP A 63 -1.15 6.98 7.04
CA TRP A 63 -1.70 6.60 5.75
C TRP A 63 -3.02 5.83 5.93
N PRO A 64 -4.04 6.10 5.10
CA PRO A 64 -5.26 5.31 5.13
C PRO A 64 -4.94 3.85 4.83
N LEU A 65 -5.19 2.97 5.79
CA LEU A 65 -4.82 1.57 5.73
C LEU A 65 -6.03 0.68 6.03
N LEU A 66 -6.27 -0.30 5.17
CA LEU A 66 -7.22 -1.39 5.37
C LEU A 66 -6.48 -2.72 5.42
N GLN A 67 -6.47 -3.37 6.58
CA GLN A 67 -5.92 -4.72 6.75
C GLN A 67 -7.05 -5.75 6.74
N LEU A 68 -6.93 -6.78 5.89
CA LEU A 68 -7.94 -7.84 5.75
C LEU A 68 -7.30 -9.22 5.91
N HIS A 69 -7.84 -10.02 6.81
CA HIS A 69 -7.49 -11.43 6.93
C HIS A 69 -8.33 -12.27 5.97
N THR A 70 -7.68 -13.14 5.21
CA THR A 70 -8.30 -13.86 4.09
C THR A 70 -8.46 -15.36 4.30
N ASP A 71 -8.16 -15.89 5.48
CA ASP A 71 -8.04 -17.35 5.71
C ASP A 71 -9.32 -18.13 5.38
N HIS A 72 -10.47 -17.58 5.74
CA HIS A 72 -11.78 -18.23 5.59
C HIS A 72 -12.78 -17.36 4.83
N THR A 73 -12.31 -16.31 4.15
CA THR A 73 -13.20 -15.43 3.40
C THR A 73 -13.26 -15.84 1.93
N PRO A 74 -14.47 -15.94 1.35
CA PRO A 74 -14.62 -16.08 -0.10
C PRO A 74 -13.96 -14.89 -0.80
N PRO A 75 -13.38 -15.06 -2.00
CA PRO A 75 -12.69 -13.98 -2.71
C PRO A 75 -13.52 -12.70 -2.91
N ALA A 76 -14.85 -12.82 -3.01
CA ALA A 76 -15.76 -11.69 -3.13
C ALA A 76 -15.78 -10.79 -1.87
N ALA A 77 -15.66 -11.38 -0.67
CA ALA A 77 -15.83 -10.62 0.57
C ALA A 77 -14.73 -9.57 0.81
N PRO A 78 -13.43 -9.84 0.58
CA PRO A 78 -12.40 -8.80 0.60
C PRO A 78 -12.64 -7.73 -0.47
N ALA A 79 -13.10 -8.10 -1.67
CA ALA A 79 -13.38 -7.14 -2.74
C ALA A 79 -14.51 -6.18 -2.37
N ASP A 80 -15.62 -6.71 -1.86
CA ASP A 80 -16.75 -5.91 -1.37
C ASP A 80 -16.31 -4.97 -0.25
N ARG A 81 -15.47 -5.46 0.67
CA ARG A 81 -14.96 -4.64 1.77
C ARG A 81 -14.08 -3.50 1.29
N ILE A 82 -13.26 -3.72 0.27
CA ILE A 82 -12.44 -2.68 -0.36
C ILE A 82 -13.36 -1.64 -1.04
N ALA A 83 -14.32 -2.08 -1.84
CA ALA A 83 -15.28 -1.20 -2.51
C ALA A 83 -16.05 -0.32 -1.51
N SER A 84 -16.63 -0.91 -0.46
CA SER A 84 -17.33 -0.16 0.60
C SER A 84 -16.44 0.78 1.41
N THR A 85 -15.12 0.58 1.37
CA THR A 85 -14.17 1.50 2.01
C THR A 85 -13.92 2.73 1.13
N LEU A 86 -13.83 2.52 -0.19
CA LEU A 86 -13.63 3.58 -1.17
C LEU A 86 -14.87 4.46 -1.37
N GLU A 87 -16.07 3.90 -1.22
CA GLU A 87 -17.33 4.65 -1.29
C GLU A 87 -17.54 5.61 -0.11
N ARG A 88 -16.77 5.43 0.97
CA ARG A 88 -16.82 6.31 2.13
C ARG A 88 -16.03 7.57 1.83
N PRO A 89 -16.60 8.78 2.01
CA PRO A 89 -15.85 10.00 1.77
C PRO A 89 -14.59 10.00 2.65
N PRO A 90 -13.40 10.23 2.07
CA PRO A 90 -12.18 10.32 2.86
C PRO A 90 -12.34 11.47 3.86
N VAL A 91 -11.92 11.25 5.10
CA VAL A 91 -11.77 12.35 6.05
C VAL A 91 -10.81 13.36 5.41
N PRO A 92 -11.19 14.65 5.25
CA PRO A 92 -10.33 15.64 4.61
C PRO A 92 -9.01 15.71 5.34
N ARG A 93 -7.92 15.28 4.69
CA ARG A 93 -6.58 15.49 5.19
C ARG A 93 -6.21 16.96 4.94
N PRO A 94 -5.57 17.67 5.90
CA PRO A 94 -4.99 18.96 5.59
C PRO A 94 -4.00 18.76 4.44
N ARG A 95 -4.32 19.32 3.27
CA ARG A 95 -3.43 19.32 2.11
C ARG A 95 -2.16 20.04 2.55
N ASN A 96 -1.03 19.33 2.65
CA ASN A 96 0.26 19.96 2.91
C ASN A 96 0.50 21.01 1.82
N ALA A 97 0.35 22.29 2.17
CA ALA A 97 0.46 23.43 1.27
C ALA A 97 1.90 23.73 0.81
N ARG A 98 2.77 22.71 0.72
CA ARG A 98 4.20 22.87 0.41
C ARG A 98 4.59 22.51 -1.02
N ALA A 99 3.65 22.14 -1.89
CA ALA A 99 3.91 21.91 -3.32
C ALA A 99 3.34 23.03 -4.21
N SER A 100 3.45 24.28 -3.78
CA SER A 100 3.25 25.46 -4.64
C SER A 100 4.13 26.61 -4.17
N THR A 101 5.44 26.40 -4.15
CA THR A 101 6.34 27.54 -4.35
C THR A 101 6.41 27.72 -5.87
N GLU A 102 5.43 28.44 -6.40
CA GLU A 102 5.60 29.09 -7.70
C GLU A 102 6.79 30.04 -7.55
N ALA A 103 7.89 29.71 -8.22
CA ALA A 103 9.05 30.58 -8.29
C ALA A 103 8.60 31.90 -8.96
N PRO A 104 8.90 33.08 -8.39
CA PRO A 104 8.56 34.33 -9.05
C PRO A 104 9.28 34.38 -10.39
N GLY A 105 8.50 34.54 -11.47
CA GLY A 105 9.02 34.70 -12.82
C GLY A 105 9.96 35.91 -12.93
N PRO A 106 10.94 35.88 -13.85
CA PRO A 106 11.91 36.95 -14.00
C PRO A 106 11.21 38.28 -14.35
N PRO A 107 11.72 39.44 -13.87
CA PRO A 107 11.12 40.73 -14.15
C PRO A 107 11.21 41.07 -15.65
N SER A 108 10.09 41.56 -16.21
CA SER A 108 10.01 42.06 -17.58
C SER A 108 10.97 43.24 -17.83
N PRO A 109 11.52 43.37 -19.05
CA PRO A 109 12.41 44.48 -19.39
C PRO A 109 11.65 45.81 -19.53
N PRO A 110 12.34 46.96 -19.32
CA PRO A 110 11.71 48.28 -19.45
C PRO A 110 11.36 48.60 -20.92
N ALA A 111 10.17 49.14 -21.12
CA ALA A 111 9.74 49.68 -22.41
C ALA A 111 10.58 50.91 -22.77
N GLY A 112 11.20 50.86 -23.95
CA GLY A 112 11.79 52.02 -24.65
C GLY A 112 10.87 52.49 -25.76
#